data_AF-A0A5Y4CMG2-F1
#
_entry.id   AF-A0A5Y4CMG2-F1
#
_cell.length_a   1.000
_cell.length_b   1.000
_cell.length_c   1.000
_cell.angle_alpha   90.00
_cell.angle_beta   90.00
_cell.angle_gamma   90.00
#
_symmetry.space_group_name_H-M   'P 1'
#
loop_
_entity.id
_entity.type
_entity.pdbx_description
1 polymer ?
#
loop_
_entity_poly.entity_id
_entity_poly.type
_entity_poly.pdbx_seq_one_letter_code
_entity_poly.pdbx_strand_id
1 'polypeptide(L)'
;MSSKYEELKKEVSELADEGRNLYLSMLNEHHKFDDELLKDLHEKGSKIVDVGGNYQSWYSKACRVIEQTLPERLDEFVKLYKGDEKRKEISPLNYSISDYLVGIQSTRGSSIIASRKDAIPKMETQYRILSSA
;
A
#
# COMPACT_ATOMS: atom_id res chain seq x y z
N MET A 1 30.36 15.31 0.21
CA MET A 1 29.59 14.50 1.17
C MET A 1 28.15 14.88 0.95
N SER A 2 27.33 13.99 0.40
CA SER A 2 25.89 14.23 0.39
C SER A 2 25.46 14.39 1.84
N SER A 3 24.75 15.46 2.17
CA SER A 3 24.23 15.63 3.52
C SER A 3 23.31 14.44 3.81
N LYS A 4 23.35 13.88 5.02
CA LYS A 4 22.45 12.80 5.48
C LYS A 4 20.96 13.11 5.17
N TYR A 5 20.62 14.39 5.09
CA TYR A 5 19.32 14.89 4.69
C TYR A 5 18.96 14.62 3.21
N GLU A 6 19.92 14.80 2.28
CA GLU A 6 19.70 14.55 0.85
C GLU A 6 19.51 13.07 0.56
N GLU A 7 20.23 12.21 1.28
CA GLU A 7 20.06 10.75 1.21
C GLU A 7 18.66 10.33 1.70
N LEU A 8 18.20 10.89 2.83
CA LEU A 8 16.86 10.63 3.36
C LEU A 8 15.77 11.10 2.41
N LYS A 9 15.89 12.31 1.85
CA LYS A 9 14.92 12.85 0.89
C LYS A 9 14.82 11.98 -0.37
N LYS A 10 15.95 11.48 -0.85
CA LYS A 10 15.99 10.54 -1.97
C LYS A 10 15.29 9.22 -1.60
N GLU A 11 15.57 8.66 -0.42
CA GLU A 11 14.93 7.44 0.06
C GLU A 11 13.41 7.59 0.19
N VAL A 12 12.93 8.73 0.70
CA VAL A 12 11.49 9.06 0.76
C VAL A 12 10.87 9.03 -0.64
N SER A 13 11.51 9.69 -1.62
CA SER A 13 11.02 9.72 -3.00
C SER A 13 10.97 8.33 -3.63
N GLU A 14 12.02 7.53 -3.47
CA GLU A 14 12.08 6.18 -4.01
C GLU A 14 11.01 5.27 -3.39
N LEU A 15 10.83 5.32 -2.06
CA LEU A 15 9.81 4.54 -1.39
C LEU A 15 8.38 5.03 -1.70
N ALA A 16 8.18 6.32 -1.97
CA ALA A 16 6.90 6.85 -2.43
C ALA A 16 6.53 6.29 -3.82
N ASP A 17 7.50 6.21 -4.73
CA ASP A 17 7.32 5.61 -6.05
C ASP A 17 7.07 4.10 -5.96
N GLU A 18 7.80 3.38 -5.10
CA GLU A 18 7.54 1.96 -4.80
C GLU A 18 6.13 1.76 -4.24
N GLY A 19 5.68 2.60 -3.31
CA GLY A 19 4.34 2.56 -2.74
C GLY A 19 3.25 2.82 -3.79
N ARG A 20 3.49 3.76 -4.71
CA ARG A 20 2.60 4.02 -5.86
C ARG A 20 2.52 2.80 -6.77
N ASN A 21 3.63 2.13 -7.05
CA ASN A 21 3.65 0.91 -7.88
C ASN A 21 2.86 -0.23 -7.22
N LEU A 22 3.00 -0.43 -5.91
CA LEU A 22 2.19 -1.39 -5.15
C LEU A 22 0.69 -1.06 -5.25
N TYR A 23 0.31 0.20 -5.06
CA TYR A 23 -1.08 0.66 -5.21
C TYR A 23 -1.64 0.39 -6.62
N LEU A 24 -0.91 0.74 -7.67
CA LEU A 24 -1.32 0.49 -9.06
C LEU A 24 -1.43 -1.01 -9.35
N SER A 25 -0.58 -1.83 -8.75
CA SER A 25 -0.61 -3.28 -8.88
C SER A 25 -1.86 -3.87 -8.23
N MET A 26 -2.23 -3.39 -7.05
CA MET A 26 -3.49 -3.77 -6.38
C MET A 26 -4.72 -3.37 -7.20
N LEU A 27 -4.71 -2.18 -7.82
CA LEU A 27 -5.77 -1.76 -8.73
C LEU A 27 -5.85 -2.66 -9.96
N ASN A 28 -4.70 -3.00 -10.55
CA ASN A 28 -4.64 -3.85 -11.74
C ASN A 28 -5.13 -5.28 -11.46
N GLU A 29 -4.83 -5.85 -10.29
CA GLU A 29 -5.37 -7.15 -9.87
C GLU A 29 -6.91 -7.16 -9.86
N HIS A 30 -7.54 -6.03 -9.52
CA HIS A 30 -9.00 -5.92 -9.46
C HIS A 30 -9.63 -5.52 -10.80
N HIS A 31 -9.14 -4.45 -11.43
CA HIS A 31 -9.74 -3.84 -12.61
C HIS A 31 -9.27 -4.46 -13.92
N LYS A 32 -8.08 -5.08 -13.93
CA LYS A 32 -7.37 -5.57 -15.12
C LYS A 32 -7.23 -4.48 -16.18
N PHE A 33 -6.18 -3.66 -16.04
CA PHE A 33 -5.85 -2.62 -17.00
C PHE A 33 -5.61 -3.22 -18.39
N ASP A 34 -5.99 -2.47 -19.42
CA ASP A 34 -5.68 -2.81 -20.80
C ASP A 34 -4.20 -2.50 -21.13
N ASP A 35 -3.74 -3.04 -22.26
CA ASP A 35 -2.35 -2.92 -22.69
C ASP A 35 -1.95 -1.47 -22.98
N GLU A 36 -2.89 -0.61 -23.39
CA GLU A 36 -2.65 0.80 -23.66
C GLU A 36 -2.37 1.56 -22.36
N LEU A 37 -3.19 1.36 -21.33
CA LEU A 37 -3.00 1.93 -20.00
C LEU A 37 -1.72 1.42 -19.35
N LEU A 38 -1.42 0.12 -19.47
CA LEU A 38 -0.16 -0.42 -18.95
C LEU A 38 1.07 0.22 -19.61
N LYS A 39 1.00 0.48 -20.92
CA LYS A 39 2.06 1.17 -21.65
C LYS A 39 2.21 2.62 -21.20
N ASP A 40 1.12 3.38 -21.08
CA ASP A 40 1.14 4.77 -20.59
C ASP A 40 1.70 4.87 -19.17
N LEU A 41 1.30 3.95 -18.28
CA LEU A 41 1.84 3.88 -16.92
C LEU A 41 3.35 3.63 -16.92
N HIS A 42 3.83 2.72 -17.78
CA HIS A 42 5.26 2.43 -17.91
C HIS A 42 6.06 3.62 -18.46
N GLU A 43 5.54 4.32 -19.47
CA GLU A 43 6.14 5.55 -20.00
C GLU A 43 6.21 6.66 -18.94
N LYS A 44 5.23 6.71 -18.02
CA LYS A 44 5.21 7.61 -16.86
C LYS A 44 6.05 7.13 -15.67
N GLY A 45 6.82 6.05 -15.84
CA GLY A 45 7.73 5.50 -14.84
C GLY A 45 7.08 4.60 -13.77
N SER A 46 5.78 4.35 -13.86
CA SER A 46 5.07 3.43 -12.97
C SER A 46 5.17 1.98 -13.48
N LYS A 47 5.17 1.01 -12.56
CA LYS A 47 5.31 -0.41 -12.89
C LYS A 47 4.30 -1.24 -12.12
N ILE A 48 3.81 -2.30 -12.77
CA ILE A 48 3.06 -3.36 -12.10
C ILE A 48 4.05 -4.37 -11.53
N VAL A 49 3.95 -4.62 -10.24
CA VAL A 49 4.83 -5.51 -9.47
C VAL A 49 4.00 -6.56 -8.75
N ASP A 50 4.65 -7.64 -8.33
CA ASP A 50 4.02 -8.60 -7.42
C ASP A 50 3.84 -7.97 -6.04
N VAL A 51 2.59 -7.70 -5.65
CA VAL A 51 2.28 -7.07 -4.36
C VAL A 51 2.73 -7.95 -3.20
N GLY A 52 2.50 -9.27 -3.28
CA GLY A 52 2.84 -10.21 -2.21
C GLY A 52 4.33 -10.24 -1.89
N GLY A 53 5.17 -10.32 -2.93
CA GLY A 53 6.63 -10.36 -2.79
C GLY A 53 7.29 -9.03 -2.43
N ASN A 54 6.69 -7.90 -2.82
CA ASN A 54 7.34 -6.58 -2.64
C ASN A 54 6.83 -5.80 -1.43
N TYR A 55 5.58 -6.01 -0.99
CA TYR A 55 4.97 -5.20 0.06
C TYR A 55 5.75 -5.23 1.38
N GLN A 56 6.18 -6.40 1.86
CA GLN A 56 6.83 -6.51 3.17
C GLN A 56 8.19 -5.81 3.24
N SER A 57 8.95 -5.87 2.13
CA SER A 57 10.23 -5.17 1.98
C SER A 57 10.00 -3.66 2.00
N TRP A 58 9.07 -3.17 1.19
CA TRP A 58 8.68 -1.77 1.13
C TRP A 58 8.18 -1.26 2.49
N TYR A 59 7.23 -1.97 3.13
CA TYR A 59 6.63 -1.60 4.40
C TYR A 59 7.67 -1.43 5.51
N SER A 60 8.63 -2.35 5.58
CA SER A 60 9.70 -2.31 6.60
C SER A 60 10.60 -1.08 6.44
N LYS A 61 10.92 -0.69 5.20
CA LYS A 61 11.70 0.52 4.92
C LYS A 61 10.87 1.79 5.16
N ALA A 62 9.64 1.82 4.66
CA ALA A 62 8.72 2.94 4.83
C ALA A 62 8.44 3.26 6.31
N CYS A 63 8.28 2.25 7.17
CA CYS A 63 8.11 2.46 8.62
C CYS A 63 9.30 3.22 9.22
N ARG A 64 10.54 2.85 8.88
CA ARG A 64 11.74 3.51 9.41
C ARG A 64 11.88 4.94 8.94
N VAL A 65 11.47 5.21 7.69
CA VAL A 65 11.48 6.57 7.14
C VAL A 65 10.43 7.42 7.83
N ILE A 66 9.20 6.94 7.95
CA ILE A 66 8.11 7.64 8.63
C ILE A 66 8.43 7.89 10.10
N GLU A 67 9.06 6.93 10.80
CA GLU A 67 9.51 7.12 12.18
C GLU A 67 10.51 8.30 12.32
N GLN A 68 11.32 8.55 11.29
CA GLN A 68 12.29 9.65 11.28
C GLN A 68 11.70 10.97 10.79
N THR A 69 10.75 10.95 9.86
CA THR A 69 10.23 12.15 9.18
C THR A 69 8.88 12.63 9.73
N LEU A 70 7.95 11.71 10.01
CA LEU A 70 6.56 11.97 10.43
C LEU A 70 6.15 10.97 11.54
N PRO A 71 6.83 10.96 12.70
CA PRO A 71 6.58 9.98 13.77
C PRO A 71 5.13 9.99 14.27
N GLU A 72 4.45 11.13 14.23
CA GLU A 72 3.03 11.27 14.60
C GLU A 72 2.07 10.54 13.66
N ARG A 73 2.50 10.24 12.42
CA ARG A 73 1.72 9.46 11.43
C ARG A 73 2.06 7.97 11.43
N LEU A 74 3.07 7.53 12.20
CA LEU A 74 3.52 6.14 12.21
C LEU A 74 2.43 5.17 12.68
N ASP A 75 1.70 5.51 13.74
CA ASP A 75 0.61 4.66 14.26
C ASP A 75 -0.50 4.48 13.21
N GLU A 76 -0.88 5.56 12.53
CA GLU A 76 -1.84 5.52 11.42
C GLU A 76 -1.33 4.62 10.28
N PHE A 77 -0.07 4.78 9.89
CA PHE A 77 0.55 3.96 8.84
C PHE A 77 0.52 2.47 9.18
N VAL A 78 0.90 2.09 10.40
CA VAL A 78 0.89 0.70 10.89
C VAL A 78 -0.54 0.15 10.97
N LYS A 79 -1.50 0.97 11.41
CA LYS A 79 -2.90 0.58 11.55
C LYS A 79 -3.57 0.25 10.20
N LEU A 80 -3.17 0.93 9.12
CA LEU A 80 -3.65 0.62 7.76
C LEU A 80 -3.23 -0.80 7.32
N TYR A 81 -2.05 -1.26 7.74
CA TYR A 81 -1.58 -2.62 7.47
C TYR A 81 -2.24 -3.66 8.35
N LYS A 82 -2.18 -3.47 9.68
CA LYS A 82 -2.66 -4.49 10.64
C LYS A 82 -4.18 -4.56 10.74
N GLY A 83 -4.87 -3.43 10.62
CA GLY A 83 -6.28 -3.33 10.97
C GLY A 83 -6.51 -3.40 12.48
N ASP A 84 -7.75 -3.72 12.87
CA ASP A 84 -8.13 -3.93 14.27
C ASP A 84 -8.00 -5.43 14.64
N GLU A 85 -7.08 -5.76 15.55
CA GLU A 85 -6.84 -7.13 16.01
C GLU A 85 -8.03 -7.71 16.81
N LYS A 86 -8.90 -6.87 17.36
CA LYS A 86 -10.06 -7.28 18.19
C LYS A 86 -11.36 -7.37 17.40
N ARG A 87 -11.32 -7.19 16.08
CA ARG A 87 -12.51 -7.28 15.22
C ARG A 87 -13.09 -8.70 15.26
N LYS A 88 -14.42 -8.79 15.38
CA LYS A 88 -15.15 -10.07 15.38
C LYS A 88 -15.50 -10.56 13.98
N GLU A 89 -15.64 -9.62 13.05
CA GLU A 89 -16.06 -9.88 11.67
C GLU A 89 -15.27 -8.97 10.72
N ILE A 90 -15.14 -9.40 9.46
CA ILE A 90 -14.47 -8.62 8.42
C ILE A 90 -15.54 -7.94 7.55
N SER A 91 -15.43 -6.62 7.42
CA SER A 91 -16.27 -5.74 6.62
C SER A 91 -15.39 -4.82 5.76
N PRO A 92 -15.94 -4.19 4.70
CA PRO A 92 -15.16 -3.28 3.87
C PRO A 92 -14.45 -2.16 4.66
N LEU A 93 -15.04 -1.73 5.77
CA LEU A 93 -14.50 -0.64 6.59
C LEU A 93 -13.25 -1.05 7.38
N ASN A 94 -13.23 -2.29 7.87
CA ASN A 94 -12.16 -2.81 8.73
C ASN A 94 -11.19 -3.76 8.01
N TYR A 95 -11.38 -3.96 6.70
CA TYR A 95 -10.47 -4.72 5.86
C TYR A 95 -9.10 -4.02 5.80
N SER A 96 -8.04 -4.76 6.07
CA SER A 96 -6.67 -4.26 6.17
C SER A 96 -5.80 -4.73 4.99
N ILE A 97 -4.61 -4.13 4.84
CA ILE A 97 -3.68 -4.59 3.81
C ILE A 97 -3.13 -5.99 4.16
N SER A 98 -3.05 -6.35 5.44
CA SER A 98 -2.74 -7.73 5.84
C SER A 98 -3.78 -8.72 5.31
N ASP A 99 -5.07 -8.38 5.34
CA ASP A 99 -6.13 -9.24 4.79
C ASP A 99 -5.97 -9.44 3.29
N TYR A 100 -5.59 -8.38 2.57
CA TYR A 100 -5.29 -8.44 1.14
C TYR A 100 -4.19 -9.45 0.84
N LEU A 101 -3.06 -9.35 1.56
CA LEU A 101 -1.88 -10.18 1.32
C LEU A 101 -2.15 -11.65 1.64
N VAL A 102 -2.93 -11.92 2.69
CA VAL A 102 -3.37 -13.29 3.02
C VAL A 102 -4.45 -13.77 2.04
N GLY A 103 -5.16 -12.86 1.39
CA GLY A 103 -6.24 -13.17 0.44
C GLY A 103 -7.56 -13.50 1.13
N ILE A 104 -7.85 -12.91 2.29
CA ILE A 104 -9.07 -13.17 3.03
C ILE A 104 -10.27 -12.57 2.27
N GLN A 105 -11.35 -13.35 2.18
CA GLN A 105 -12.62 -12.89 1.65
C GLN A 105 -13.74 -13.22 2.64
N SER A 106 -14.56 -12.22 2.97
CA SER A 106 -15.71 -12.36 3.86
C SER A 106 -16.98 -12.51 3.03
N THR A 107 -17.80 -13.53 3.32
CA THR A 107 -19.05 -13.80 2.62
C THR A 107 -20.20 -13.99 3.60
N ARG A 108 -21.41 -13.63 3.17
CA ARG A 108 -22.66 -13.92 3.89
C ARG A 108 -23.64 -14.54 2.93
N GLY A 109 -23.81 -15.86 3.05
CA GLY A 109 -24.50 -16.65 2.04
C GLY A 109 -23.77 -16.58 0.70
N SER A 110 -24.47 -16.17 -0.36
CA SER A 110 -23.92 -16.01 -1.71
C SER A 110 -23.26 -14.65 -1.97
N SER A 111 -23.35 -13.70 -1.04
CA SER A 111 -22.84 -12.34 -1.24
C SER A 111 -21.44 -12.16 -0.63
N ILE A 112 -20.52 -11.57 -1.41
CA ILE A 112 -19.21 -11.14 -0.90
C ILE A 112 -19.41 -9.84 -0.13
N ILE A 113 -19.08 -9.85 1.17
CA ILE A 113 -19.15 -8.67 2.04
C ILE A 113 -17.89 -7.84 1.89
N ALA A 114 -16.72 -8.49 1.96
CA ALA A 114 -15.43 -7.82 1.87
C ALA A 114 -14.41 -8.68 1.11
N SER A 115 -13.56 -8.05 0.33
CA SER A 115 -12.52 -8.70 -0.46
C SER A 115 -11.31 -7.80 -0.66
N ARG A 116 -10.32 -8.28 -1.42
CA ARG A 116 -9.06 -7.57 -1.71
C ARG A 116 -9.25 -6.12 -2.16
N LYS A 117 -10.33 -5.80 -2.89
CA LYS A 117 -10.61 -4.43 -3.33
C LYS A 117 -10.72 -3.43 -2.17
N ASP A 118 -11.16 -3.88 -1.00
CA ASP A 118 -11.42 -3.02 0.17
C ASP A 118 -10.11 -2.55 0.84
N ALA A 119 -8.97 -3.18 0.54
CA ALA A 119 -7.65 -2.72 0.97
C ALA A 119 -7.06 -1.61 0.06
N ILE A 120 -7.57 -1.42 -1.16
CA ILE A 120 -7.01 -0.46 -2.13
C ILE A 120 -6.93 0.97 -1.56
N PRO A 121 -7.98 1.52 -0.92
CA PRO A 121 -7.92 2.84 -0.30
C PRO A 121 -6.92 2.93 0.87
N LYS A 122 -6.68 1.80 1.57
CA LYS A 122 -5.72 1.73 2.68
C LYS A 122 -4.28 1.82 2.15
N MET A 123 -4.00 1.09 1.07
CA MET A 123 -2.71 1.19 0.38
C MET A 123 -2.49 2.59 -0.18
N GLU A 124 -3.52 3.20 -0.77
CA GLU A 124 -3.46 4.58 -1.24
C GLU A 124 -3.06 5.55 -0.12
N THR A 125 -3.73 5.39 1.03
CA THR A 125 -3.44 6.23 2.21
C THR A 125 -2.01 6.02 2.70
N GLN A 126 -1.52 4.78 2.78
CA GLN A 126 -0.16 4.50 3.23
C GLN A 126 0.91 5.17 2.35
N TYR A 127 0.83 5.03 1.03
CA TYR A 127 1.84 5.66 0.17
C TYR A 127 1.72 7.19 0.19
N ARG A 128 0.51 7.75 0.32
CA ARG A 128 0.32 9.21 0.42
C ARG A 128 0.88 9.80 1.71
N ILE A 129 0.82 9.08 2.83
CA ILE A 129 1.51 9.48 4.08
C ILE A 129 3.00 9.64 3.80
N LEU A 130 3.60 8.63 3.14
CA LEU A 130 5.02 8.64 2.81
C LEU A 130 5.38 9.75 1.80
N SER A 131 4.54 10.01 0.79
CA SER A 131 4.74 11.09 -0.18
C SER A 131 4.62 12.50 0.44
N SER A 132 4.08 12.61 1.65
CA SER A 132 3.95 13.89 2.37
C SER A 132 5.07 14.18 3.35
N ALA A 133 5.99 13.23 3.55
CA ALA A 133 7.21 13.39 4.34
C ALA A 133 8.28 14.21 3.59
#